data_AF-A0A7K1D1G1-F1
#
_entry.id   AF-A0A7K1D1G1-F1
#
_cell.length_a   1.000
_cell.length_b   1.000
_cell.length_c   1.000
_cell.angle_alpha   90.00
_cell.angle_beta   90.00
_cell.angle_gamma   90.00
#
_symmetry.space_group_name_H-M   'P 1'
#
loop_
_entity.id
_entity.type
_entity.pdbx_description
1 polymer ?
#
loop_
_entity_poly.entity_id
_entity_poly.type
_entity_poly.pdbx_seq_one_letter_code
_entity_poly.pdbx_strand_id
1 'polypeptide(L)'
;LATARPTRDVQVVLGARDNDSSKGFLGVSTFTRDLSFRFPVQISIDSGQVGGPSAGLAFTLGILDVMTQGSLTGGLSVSATGTMALDGTVGPIGGIHQKVMASRRAGVDLMLVPSSEIDEARKYAGTLRIEPVDSLDQALAVLTTVGGGNLVLPPVGTMANAN
;
A
#
# COMPACT_ATOMS: atom_id res chain seq x y z
N LEU A 1 -25.35 10.80 -19.23
CA LEU A 1 -26.07 10.02 -18.19
C LEU A 1 -25.47 8.62 -18.19
N ALA A 2 -24.58 8.31 -17.25
CA ALA A 2 -23.89 7.02 -17.19
C ALA A 2 -24.85 5.95 -16.66
N THR A 3 -25.10 4.91 -17.46
CA THR A 3 -25.90 3.75 -17.10
C THR A 3 -25.20 2.97 -15.97
N ALA A 4 -25.89 2.83 -14.83
CA ALA A 4 -25.42 2.03 -13.72
C ALA A 4 -25.15 0.58 -14.20
N ARG A 5 -23.96 0.05 -13.88
CA ARG A 5 -23.63 -1.34 -14.17
C ARG A 5 -24.59 -2.26 -13.39
N PRO A 6 -25.05 -3.39 -13.97
CA PRO A 6 -25.96 -4.29 -13.28
C PRO A 6 -25.31 -4.85 -12.02
N THR A 7 -26.08 -4.87 -10.93
CA THR A 7 -25.71 -5.57 -9.69
C THR A 7 -25.54 -7.05 -9.98
N ARG A 8 -24.54 -7.67 -9.34
CA ARG A 8 -24.27 -9.09 -9.43
C ARG A 8 -24.19 -9.67 -8.03
N ASP A 9 -24.97 -10.70 -7.78
CA ASP A 9 -24.85 -11.50 -6.57
C ASP A 9 -23.63 -12.40 -6.70
N VAL A 10 -22.72 -12.29 -5.74
CA VAL A 10 -21.50 -13.10 -5.67
C VAL A 10 -21.54 -13.85 -4.35
N GLN A 11 -21.45 -15.18 -4.44
CA GLN A 11 -21.33 -16.02 -3.26
C GLN A 11 -19.88 -15.93 -2.76
N VAL A 12 -19.69 -15.38 -1.57
CA VAL A 12 -18.37 -15.25 -0.93
C VAL A 12 -18.28 -16.27 0.20
N VAL A 13 -17.23 -17.09 0.20
CA VAL A 13 -16.93 -18.00 1.31
C VAL A 13 -16.24 -17.19 2.40
N LEU A 14 -16.85 -17.11 3.58
CA LEU A 14 -16.29 -16.38 4.72
C LEU A 14 -15.14 -17.18 5.33
N GLY A 15 -14.09 -16.48 5.74
CA GLY A 15 -13.02 -17.08 6.53
C GLY A 15 -13.51 -17.47 7.93
N ALA A 16 -12.89 -18.48 8.52
CA ALA A 16 -13.07 -18.79 9.94
C ALA A 16 -12.47 -17.67 10.78
N ARG A 17 -13.14 -17.31 11.88
CA ARG A 17 -12.59 -16.39 12.88
C ARG A 17 -11.62 -17.15 13.79
N ASP A 18 -10.50 -16.53 14.18
CA ASP A 18 -9.46 -17.14 15.03
C ASP A 18 -9.99 -17.74 16.35
N ASN A 19 -11.16 -17.27 16.81
CA ASN A 19 -11.74 -17.64 18.11
C ASN A 19 -12.96 -18.57 18.00
N ASP A 20 -13.55 -18.74 16.80
CA ASP A 20 -14.73 -19.57 16.56
C ASP A 20 -14.89 -19.84 15.05
N SER A 21 -14.49 -21.03 14.62
CA SER A 21 -14.52 -21.46 13.21
C SER A 21 -15.93 -21.75 12.68
N SER A 22 -16.95 -21.77 13.55
CA SER A 22 -18.35 -22.01 13.15
C SER A 22 -19.08 -20.77 12.65
N LYS A 23 -18.45 -19.59 12.76
CA LYS A 23 -19.05 -18.30 12.37
C LYS A 23 -18.20 -17.63 11.31
N GLY A 24 -18.78 -17.46 10.12
CA GLY A 24 -18.19 -16.59 9.11
C GLY A 24 -18.15 -15.15 9.60
N PHE A 25 -17.04 -14.45 9.36
CA PHE A 25 -16.89 -13.04 9.75
C PHE A 25 -16.82 -12.13 8.52
N LEU A 26 -17.49 -10.98 8.63
CA LEU A 26 -17.26 -9.82 7.78
C LEU A 26 -16.85 -8.67 8.71
N GLY A 27 -15.56 -8.31 8.68
CA GLY A 27 -15.03 -7.27 9.55
C GLY A 27 -15.37 -5.88 9.04
N VAL A 28 -15.95 -5.04 9.91
CA VAL A 28 -16.06 -3.59 9.66
C VAL A 28 -15.02 -2.91 10.53
N SER A 29 -14.04 -2.28 9.90
CA SER A 29 -13.09 -1.39 10.57
C SER A 29 -13.57 0.06 10.43
N THR A 30 -13.60 0.77 11.54
CA THR A 30 -13.88 2.20 11.59
C THR A 30 -12.55 2.95 11.51
N PHE A 31 -12.51 3.99 10.69
CA PHE A 31 -11.35 4.87 10.56
C PHE A 31 -11.84 6.30 10.67
N THR A 32 -11.08 7.15 11.36
CA THR A 32 -11.32 8.60 11.38
C THR A 32 -11.12 9.13 9.97
N ARG A 33 -12.18 9.64 9.36
CA ARG A 33 -12.15 10.19 7.99
C ARG A 33 -11.83 11.68 7.95
N ASP A 34 -12.07 12.41 9.05
CA ASP A 34 -11.92 13.87 9.12
C ASP A 34 -10.62 14.29 9.80
N LEU A 35 -9.49 13.76 9.32
CA LEU A 35 -8.20 14.35 9.65
C LEU A 35 -7.97 15.58 8.75
N SER A 36 -7.96 16.78 9.34
CA SER A 36 -7.66 18.01 8.61
C SER A 36 -6.17 18.33 8.67
N PHE A 37 -5.49 18.26 7.53
CA PHE A 37 -4.09 18.70 7.41
C PHE A 37 -4.02 19.95 6.53
N ARG A 38 -3.19 20.93 6.93
CA ARG A 38 -2.82 22.07 6.09
C ARG A 38 -1.47 21.79 5.46
N PHE A 39 -1.49 21.44 4.19
CA PHE A 39 -0.27 21.25 3.41
C PHE A 39 0.14 22.56 2.72
N PRO A 40 1.45 22.83 2.57
CA PRO A 40 1.95 23.98 1.81
C PRO A 40 1.76 23.84 0.30
N VAL A 41 1.31 22.66 -0.16
CA VAL A 41 1.10 22.30 -1.57
C VAL A 41 -0.28 21.70 -1.74
N GLN A 42 -0.87 21.86 -2.93
CA GLN A 42 -2.11 21.17 -3.27
C GLN A 42 -1.81 19.74 -3.74
N ILE A 43 -2.47 18.77 -3.13
CA ILE A 43 -2.32 17.35 -3.47
C ILE A 43 -3.65 16.89 -4.09
N SER A 44 -3.59 16.35 -5.30
CA SER A 44 -4.72 15.70 -5.97
C SER A 44 -4.31 14.29 -6.35
N ILE A 45 -5.09 13.29 -5.95
CA ILE A 45 -4.85 11.88 -6.23
C ILE A 45 -6.05 11.33 -6.99
N ASP A 46 -5.83 10.83 -8.20
CA ASP A 46 -6.80 9.99 -8.89
C ASP A 46 -6.46 8.52 -8.60
N SER A 47 -7.21 7.91 -7.67
CA SER A 47 -7.03 6.51 -7.31
C SER A 47 -7.74 5.55 -8.28
N GLY A 48 -8.50 6.04 -9.25
CA GLY A 48 -9.31 5.22 -10.14
C GLY A 48 -10.20 4.23 -9.37
N GLN A 49 -9.97 2.93 -9.58
CA GLN A 49 -10.68 1.83 -8.91
C GLN A 49 -9.91 1.26 -7.70
N VAL A 50 -8.77 1.84 -7.33
CA VAL A 50 -8.00 1.44 -6.15
C VAL A 50 -8.75 1.92 -4.92
N GLY A 51 -9.19 0.96 -4.09
CA GLY A 51 -9.92 1.21 -2.85
C GLY A 51 -9.28 0.54 -1.64
N GLY A 52 -9.44 1.16 -0.48
CA GLY A 52 -9.01 0.62 0.82
C GLY A 52 -7.59 1.05 1.24
N PRO A 53 -7.25 0.87 2.53
CA PRO A 53 -6.01 1.40 3.10
C PRO A 53 -4.75 0.71 2.57
N SER A 54 -4.89 -0.43 1.90
CA SER A 54 -3.77 -1.29 1.50
C SER A 54 -2.84 -0.72 0.42
N ALA A 55 -3.22 0.38 -0.23
CA ALA A 55 -2.39 1.13 -1.16
C ALA A 55 -1.58 2.24 -0.49
N GLY A 56 -1.67 2.38 0.84
CA GLY A 56 -1.04 3.45 1.60
C GLY A 56 0.46 3.58 1.34
N LEU A 57 1.20 2.46 1.39
CA LEU A 57 2.63 2.47 1.09
C LEU A 57 2.91 2.89 -0.36
N ALA A 58 2.16 2.35 -1.33
CA ALA A 58 2.36 2.68 -2.75
C ALA A 58 2.12 4.17 -3.03
N PHE A 59 1.03 4.75 -2.49
CA PHE A 59 0.76 6.18 -2.64
C PHE A 59 1.81 7.04 -1.94
N THR A 60 2.25 6.63 -0.75
CA THR A 60 3.30 7.36 -0.01
C THR A 60 4.59 7.42 -0.83
N LEU A 61 5.06 6.27 -1.34
CA LEU A 61 6.25 6.21 -2.18
C LEU A 61 6.10 7.00 -3.48
N GLY A 62 4.93 6.92 -4.14
CA GLY A 62 4.66 7.70 -5.35
C GLY A 62 4.65 9.21 -5.11
N ILE A 63 4.08 9.68 -3.99
CA ILE A 63 4.13 11.10 -3.61
C ILE A 63 5.57 11.52 -3.33
N LEU A 64 6.35 10.72 -2.61
CA LEU A 64 7.76 11.00 -2.33
C LEU A 64 8.58 11.08 -3.61
N ASP A 65 8.39 10.16 -4.55
CA ASP A 65 9.09 10.16 -5.84
C ASP A 65 8.76 11.43 -6.67
N VAL A 66 7.52 11.91 -6.63
CA VAL A 66 7.13 13.17 -7.30
C VAL A 66 7.68 14.40 -6.58
N MET A 67 7.72 14.40 -5.25
CA MET A 67 8.11 15.56 -4.45
C MET A 67 9.63 15.74 -4.30
N THR A 68 10.41 14.73 -4.68
CA THR A 68 11.87 14.75 -4.51
C THR A 68 12.58 14.62 -5.84
N GLN A 69 13.84 15.04 -5.88
CA GLN A 69 14.66 14.91 -7.07
C GLN A 69 15.33 13.54 -7.09
N GLY A 70 15.36 12.91 -8.26
CA GLY A 70 15.98 11.61 -8.46
C GLY A 70 14.96 10.58 -8.92
N SER A 71 15.34 9.30 -8.80
CA SER A 71 14.44 8.18 -8.99
C SER A 71 14.44 7.38 -7.72
N LEU A 72 13.28 7.26 -7.09
CA LEU A 72 13.14 6.48 -5.86
C LEU A 72 13.32 4.98 -6.13
N THR A 73 13.11 4.51 -7.36
CA THR A 73 13.22 3.09 -7.73
C THR A 73 14.50 2.72 -8.47
N GLY A 74 15.37 3.69 -8.76
CA GLY A 74 16.59 3.45 -9.55
C GLY A 74 16.31 2.99 -10.98
N GLY A 75 15.13 3.33 -11.52
CA GLY A 75 14.68 2.89 -12.84
C GLY A 75 14.02 1.50 -12.89
N LEU A 76 13.89 0.81 -11.75
CA LEU A 76 13.15 -0.44 -11.68
C LEU A 76 11.64 -0.22 -11.67
N SER A 77 10.91 -1.20 -12.21
CA SER A 77 9.47 -1.34 -12.03
C SER A 77 9.20 -1.93 -10.64
N VAL A 78 8.70 -1.11 -9.72
CA VAL A 78 8.44 -1.51 -8.33
C VAL A 78 6.95 -1.48 -8.04
N SER A 79 6.41 -2.56 -7.46
CA SER A 79 5.10 -2.54 -6.82
C SER A 79 5.24 -2.54 -5.29
N ALA A 80 4.25 -1.98 -4.60
CA ALA A 80 4.21 -1.96 -3.15
C ALA A 80 2.78 -2.19 -2.66
N THR A 81 2.63 -2.85 -1.52
CA THR A 81 1.35 -2.96 -0.81
C THR A 81 1.61 -2.85 0.69
N GLY A 82 0.63 -2.32 1.42
CA GLY A 82 0.74 -2.08 2.85
C GLY A 82 -0.19 -0.95 3.25
N THR A 83 -0.83 -1.05 4.41
CA THR A 83 -1.42 0.14 5.02
C THR A 83 -0.30 1.09 5.46
N MET A 84 -0.60 2.38 5.55
CA MET A 84 0.37 3.38 6.02
C MET A 84 -0.23 4.14 7.18
N ALA A 85 0.44 4.09 8.33
CA ALA A 85 0.11 4.89 9.51
C ALA A 85 0.86 6.24 9.47
N LEU A 86 0.37 7.22 10.24
CA LEU A 86 0.98 8.56 10.29
C LEU A 86 2.38 8.58 10.92
N ASP A 87 2.74 7.56 11.69
CA ASP A 87 4.06 7.36 12.27
C ASP A 87 5.04 6.65 11.31
N GLY A 88 4.60 6.34 10.09
CA GLY A 88 5.40 5.63 9.09
C GLY A 88 5.33 4.10 9.19
N THR A 89 4.52 3.53 10.09
CA THR A 89 4.34 2.08 10.19
C THR A 89 3.60 1.54 8.97
N VAL A 90 4.12 0.44 8.41
CA VAL A 90 3.49 -0.33 7.33
C VAL A 90 2.73 -1.51 7.94
N GLY A 91 1.43 -1.58 7.67
CA GLY A 91 0.58 -2.63 8.24
C GLY A 91 0.06 -3.67 7.24
N PRO A 92 -0.60 -4.73 7.75
CA PRO A 92 -1.07 -5.87 6.97
C PRO A 92 -2.20 -5.50 6.01
N ILE A 93 -2.44 -6.35 5.00
CA ILE A 93 -3.41 -6.10 3.94
C ILE A 93 -4.31 -7.30 3.68
N GLY A 94 -5.37 -7.06 2.91
CA GLY A 94 -6.19 -8.15 2.37
C GLY A 94 -5.65 -8.62 1.01
N GLY A 95 -5.65 -9.94 0.79
CA GLY A 95 -5.47 -10.53 -0.53
C GLY A 95 -4.04 -10.50 -1.07
N ILE A 96 -3.04 -10.83 -0.25
CA ILE A 96 -1.64 -10.83 -0.67
C ILE A 96 -1.37 -11.75 -1.87
N HIS A 97 -2.01 -12.93 -1.93
CA HIS A 97 -1.82 -13.86 -3.05
C HIS A 97 -2.26 -13.27 -4.39
N GLN A 98 -3.40 -12.55 -4.43
CA GLN A 98 -3.89 -11.93 -5.66
C GLN A 98 -2.94 -10.81 -6.11
N LYS A 99 -2.43 -10.03 -5.16
CA LYS A 99 -1.53 -8.90 -5.43
C LYS A 99 -0.16 -9.34 -5.92
N VAL A 100 0.41 -10.40 -5.34
CA VAL A 100 1.67 -10.98 -5.80
C VAL A 100 1.52 -11.54 -7.21
N MET A 101 0.44 -12.28 -7.48
CA MET A 101 0.18 -12.79 -8.83
C MET A 101 -0.03 -11.65 -9.85
N ALA A 102 -0.71 -10.57 -9.47
CA ALA A 102 -0.88 -9.40 -10.32
C ALA A 102 0.45 -8.72 -10.62
N SER A 103 1.29 -8.48 -9.61
CA SER A 103 2.63 -7.90 -9.75
C SER A 103 3.52 -8.75 -10.65
N ARG A 104 3.51 -10.07 -10.47
CA ARG A 104 4.24 -11.02 -11.30
C ARG A 104 3.77 -10.98 -12.76
N ARG A 105 2.46 -10.94 -13.00
CA ARG A 105 1.88 -10.83 -14.35
C ARG A 105 2.21 -9.49 -15.02
N ALA A 106 2.34 -8.43 -14.23
CA ALA A 106 2.75 -7.12 -14.71
C ALA A 106 4.25 -7.03 -15.00
N GLY A 107 5.04 -8.06 -14.64
CA GLY A 107 6.48 -8.09 -14.90
C GLY A 107 7.26 -7.06 -14.09
N VAL A 108 6.81 -6.74 -12.87
CA VAL A 108 7.56 -5.84 -11.98
C VAL A 108 8.86 -6.52 -11.53
N ASP A 109 9.90 -5.73 -11.32
CA ASP A 109 11.23 -6.21 -10.92
C ASP A 109 11.30 -6.52 -9.42
N LEU A 110 10.56 -5.74 -8.62
CA LEU A 110 10.55 -5.81 -7.16
C LEU A 110 9.15 -5.51 -6.61
N MET A 111 8.72 -6.28 -5.62
CA MET A 111 7.52 -6.02 -4.84
C MET A 111 7.84 -5.84 -3.35
N LEU A 112 7.38 -4.75 -2.77
CA LEU A 112 7.42 -4.51 -1.32
C LEU A 112 6.13 -4.99 -0.67
N VAL A 113 6.24 -5.77 0.41
CA VAL A 113 5.11 -6.35 1.14
C VAL A 113 5.28 -6.19 2.66
N PRO A 114 4.20 -6.14 3.45
CA PRO A 114 4.31 -6.16 4.90
C PRO A 114 5.09 -7.39 5.39
N SER A 115 6.03 -7.24 6.32
CA SER A 115 6.84 -8.40 6.78
C SER A 115 5.98 -9.51 7.35
N SER A 116 4.85 -9.18 7.99
CA SER A 116 3.90 -10.16 8.52
C SER A 116 3.29 -11.10 7.47
N GLU A 117 3.38 -10.76 6.18
CA GLU A 117 2.79 -11.51 5.07
C GLU A 117 3.83 -12.13 4.12
N ILE A 118 5.13 -11.97 4.40
CA ILE A 118 6.21 -12.36 3.49
C ILE A 118 6.18 -13.86 3.14
N ASP A 119 5.88 -14.71 4.12
CA ASP A 119 5.84 -16.16 3.92
C ASP A 119 4.71 -16.57 2.97
N GLU A 120 3.55 -15.92 3.08
CA GLU A 120 2.44 -16.14 2.17
C GLU A 120 2.74 -15.56 0.78
N ALA A 121 3.32 -14.36 0.72
CA ALA A 121 3.70 -13.71 -0.53
C ALA A 121 4.67 -14.57 -1.36
N ARG A 122 5.70 -15.13 -0.70
CA ARG A 122 6.74 -15.94 -1.35
C ARG A 122 6.20 -17.20 -2.03
N LYS A 123 5.11 -17.79 -1.52
CA LYS A 123 4.45 -18.97 -2.15
C LYS A 123 3.97 -18.68 -3.58
N TYR A 124 3.63 -17.42 -3.87
CA TYR A 124 3.09 -17.00 -5.17
C TYR A 124 4.07 -16.19 -6.02
N ALA A 125 5.27 -15.88 -5.48
CA ALA A 125 6.25 -15.01 -6.12
C ALA A 125 6.78 -15.56 -7.45
N GLY A 126 7.00 -16.88 -7.54
CA GLY A 126 7.74 -17.45 -8.66
C GLY A 126 9.15 -16.84 -8.73
N THR A 127 9.45 -16.11 -9.80
CA THR A 127 10.72 -15.40 -9.98
C THR A 127 10.68 -13.93 -9.54
N LEU A 128 9.52 -13.40 -9.15
CA LEU A 128 9.40 -12.03 -8.67
C LEU A 128 10.20 -11.85 -7.39
N ARG A 129 11.07 -10.83 -7.34
CA ARG A 129 11.74 -10.43 -6.10
C ARG A 129 10.73 -9.79 -5.16
N ILE A 130 10.66 -10.28 -3.93
CA ILE A 130 9.79 -9.75 -2.88
C ILE A 130 10.62 -9.41 -1.66
N GLU A 131 10.51 -8.17 -1.19
CA GLU A 131 11.19 -7.68 0.01
C GLU A 131 10.17 -7.32 1.09
N PRO A 132 10.37 -7.80 2.33
CA PRO A 132 9.52 -7.46 3.47
C PRO A 132 9.84 -6.07 4.03
N VAL A 133 8.81 -5.33 4.44
CA VAL A 133 8.94 -4.02 5.11
C VAL A 133 7.88 -3.86 6.19
N ASP A 134 8.25 -3.25 7.32
CA ASP A 134 7.36 -2.87 8.43
C ASP A 134 7.26 -1.35 8.63
N SER A 135 8.07 -0.57 7.90
CA SER A 135 8.05 0.89 7.97
C SER A 135 8.41 1.55 6.63
N LEU A 136 8.06 2.84 6.52
CA LEU A 136 8.50 3.68 5.41
C LEU A 136 10.02 3.71 5.30
N ASP A 137 10.74 3.87 6.42
CA ASP A 137 12.21 3.89 6.43
C ASP A 137 12.81 2.59 5.88
N GLN A 138 12.24 1.43 6.22
CA GLN A 138 12.68 0.15 5.66
C GLN A 138 12.40 0.07 4.16
N ALA A 139 11.24 0.54 3.70
CA ALA A 139 10.95 0.60 2.26
C ALA A 139 11.96 1.48 1.52
N LEU A 140 12.30 2.66 2.06
CA LEU A 140 13.31 3.55 1.49
C LEU A 140 14.71 2.91 1.51
N ALA A 141 15.07 2.20 2.58
CA ALA A 141 16.34 1.48 2.66
C ALA A 141 16.44 0.39 1.59
N VAL A 142 15.38 -0.43 1.40
CA VAL A 142 15.31 -1.44 0.34
C VAL A 142 15.47 -0.79 -1.04
N LEU A 143 14.75 0.30 -1.29
CA LEU A 143 14.82 1.02 -2.56
C LEU A 143 16.20 1.61 -2.83
N THR A 144 16.91 2.03 -1.79
CA THR A 144 18.31 2.48 -1.90
C THR A 144 19.24 1.35 -2.37
N THR A 145 18.98 0.10 -1.96
CA THR A 145 19.81 -1.05 -2.39
C THR A 145 19.70 -1.36 -3.88
N VAL A 146 18.62 -0.92 -4.54
CA VAL A 146 18.40 -1.12 -5.97
C VAL A 146 18.76 0.10 -6.83
N GLY A 147 19.50 1.04 -6.25
CA GLY A 147 19.93 2.26 -6.95
C GLY A 147 18.90 3.39 -6.89
N GLY A 148 17.84 3.25 -6.10
CA GLY A 148 17.02 4.38 -5.70
C GLY A 148 17.82 5.37 -4.84
N GLY A 149 17.56 6.67 -4.96
CA GLY A 149 18.34 7.64 -4.18
C GLY A 149 17.88 9.09 -4.24
N ASN A 150 18.30 9.80 -3.18
CA ASN A 150 18.17 11.24 -2.88
C ASN A 150 16.76 11.79 -2.60
N LEU A 151 16.05 11.18 -1.64
CA LEU A 151 14.97 11.90 -0.96
C LEU A 151 15.56 12.99 -0.07
N VAL A 152 15.78 14.19 -0.62
CA VAL A 152 15.81 15.40 0.19
C VAL A 152 14.36 15.72 0.54
N LEU A 153 13.90 15.21 1.68
CA LEU A 153 12.54 15.47 2.13
C LEU A 153 12.38 16.96 2.46
N PRO A 154 11.33 17.64 1.97
CA PRO A 154 11.02 18.97 2.42
C PRO A 154 10.65 18.97 3.92
N PRO A 155 10.76 20.11 4.61
CA PRO A 155 10.38 20.22 6.02
C PRO A 155 8.95 19.70 6.27
N VAL A 156 8.78 18.91 7.31
CA VAL A 156 7.48 18.34 7.69
C VAL A 156 6.50 19.46 8.03
N GLY A 157 5.26 19.36 7.51
CA GLY A 157 4.19 20.30 7.86
C GLY A 157 3.80 20.14 9.34
N THR A 158 3.58 21.25 10.03
CA THR A 158 3.05 21.24 11.41
C THR A 158 1.58 20.86 11.42
N MET A 159 1.19 19.92 12.29
CA MET A 159 -0.22 19.67 12.59
C MET A 159 -0.84 20.93 13.20
N ALA A 160 -1.87 21.47 12.54
CA ALA A 160 -2.69 22.52 13.13
C ALA A 160 -3.84 21.85 13.89
N ASN A 161 -3.94 22.11 15.21
CA ASN A 161 -5.13 21.73 15.96
C ASN A 161 -6.34 22.45 15.33
N ALA A 162 -7.33 21.68 14.90
CA ALA A 162 -8.63 22.23 14.52
C ALA A 162 -9.30 22.76 15.80
N ASN A 163 -9.61 24.06 15.84
CA ASN A 163 -10.54 24.65 16.80
C ASN A 163 -11.97 24.30 16.39
#